data_AF-A0A832MSM7-F1
#
_entry.id   AF-A0A832MSM7-F1
#
_cell.length_a   1.000
_cell.length_b   1.000
_cell.length_c   1.000
_cell.angle_alpha   90.00
_cell.angle_beta   90.00
_cell.angle_gamma   90.00
#
_symmetry.space_group_name_H-M   'P 1'
#
loop_
_entity.id
_entity.type
_entity.pdbx_description
1 polymer ?
#
loop_
_entity_poly.entity_id
_entity_poly.type
_entity_poly.pdbx_seq_one_letter_code
_entity_poly.pdbx_strand_id
1 'polypeptide(L)'
;MMKGMMDGKLPKSIELAEKVLPEMIAEQAKNSTFAMPQENGALDAESRILIYLGIALATGSNTCIEAMMNKAKTQHIAKEKILETFKIARYAEASRVLGNAETVFEHLLKQ
;
A
#
# COMPACT_ATOMS: atom_id res chain seq x y z
N MET A 1 -10.82 4.41 -14.94
CA MET A 1 -10.63 2.99 -15.32
C MET A 1 -9.23 2.55 -14.90
N MET A 2 -9.09 1.37 -14.29
CA MET A 2 -7.92 0.84 -13.56
C MET A 2 -6.55 0.87 -14.29
N LYS A 3 -6.57 1.17 -15.59
CA LYS A 3 -5.43 1.20 -16.53
C LYS A 3 -4.34 2.23 -16.21
N GLY A 4 -4.66 3.28 -15.44
CA GLY A 4 -3.71 4.32 -15.03
C GLY A 4 -2.86 3.99 -13.79
N MET A 5 -3.06 2.82 -13.17
CA MET A 5 -2.44 2.49 -11.87
C MET A 5 -1.08 1.80 -11.97
N MET A 6 -0.65 1.39 -13.17
CA MET A 6 0.61 0.69 -13.40
C MET A 6 1.02 0.89 -14.86
N ASP A 7 2.07 1.65 -15.18
CA ASP A 7 2.75 1.85 -16.50
C ASP A 7 2.03 1.30 -17.77
N GLY A 8 0.71 1.51 -17.90
CA GLY A 8 -0.17 0.87 -18.89
C GLY A 8 -0.44 -0.65 -18.76
N LYS A 9 0.11 -1.39 -17.77
CA LYS A 9 -0.06 -2.85 -17.59
C LYS A 9 -0.78 -3.18 -16.28
N LEU A 10 -1.92 -3.86 -16.37
CA LEU A 10 -2.65 -4.31 -15.18
C LEU A 10 -1.88 -5.43 -14.45
N PRO A 11 -2.06 -5.60 -13.13
CA PRO A 11 -1.62 -6.80 -12.45
C PRO A 11 -2.17 -8.04 -13.16
N LYS A 12 -1.34 -9.09 -13.31
CA LYS A 12 -1.79 -10.37 -13.88
C LYS A 12 -3.03 -10.92 -13.18
N SER A 13 -3.19 -10.66 -11.88
CA SER A 13 -4.39 -11.04 -11.12
C SER A 13 -5.65 -10.35 -11.64
N ILE A 14 -5.58 -9.09 -12.05
CA ILE A 14 -6.71 -8.35 -12.63
C ILE A 14 -7.02 -8.87 -14.04
N GLU A 15 -5.99 -9.11 -14.87
CA GLU A 15 -6.17 -9.67 -16.23
C GLU A 15 -6.82 -11.07 -16.21
N LEU A 16 -6.45 -11.89 -15.23
CA LEU A 16 -7.05 -13.22 -15.06
C LEU A 16 -8.47 -13.11 -14.50
N ALA A 17 -8.69 -12.27 -13.49
CA ALA A 17 -10.01 -12.08 -12.90
C ALA A 17 -11.02 -11.51 -13.90
N GLU A 18 -10.62 -10.66 -14.85
CA GLU A 18 -11.50 -10.21 -15.94
C GLU A 18 -12.06 -11.37 -16.78
N LYS A 19 -11.28 -12.45 -16.95
CA LYS A 19 -11.69 -13.62 -17.76
C LYS A 19 -12.57 -14.59 -16.99
N VAL A 20 -12.38 -14.71 -15.68
CA VAL A 20 -13.03 -15.76 -14.86
C VAL A 20 -14.07 -15.23 -13.88
N LEU A 21 -14.03 -13.95 -13.54
CA LEU A 21 -14.90 -13.29 -12.55
C LEU A 21 -15.00 -11.76 -12.81
N PRO A 22 -15.52 -11.32 -13.97
CA PRO A 22 -15.54 -9.91 -14.37
C PRO A 22 -16.29 -8.98 -13.40
N GLU A 23 -17.33 -9.47 -12.72
CA GLU A 23 -18.06 -8.73 -11.69
C GLU A 23 -17.17 -8.34 -10.50
N MET A 24 -16.16 -9.16 -10.18
CA MET A 24 -15.19 -8.84 -9.13
C MET A 24 -14.27 -7.69 -9.53
N ILE A 25 -13.97 -7.54 -10.82
CA ILE A 25 -13.19 -6.38 -11.31
C ILE A 25 -14.00 -5.09 -11.18
N ALA A 26 -15.30 -5.13 -11.49
CA ALA A 26 -16.18 -3.98 -11.31
C ALA A 26 -16.27 -3.57 -9.83
N GLU A 27 -16.45 -4.54 -8.92
CA GLU A 27 -16.50 -4.26 -7.48
C GLU A 27 -15.13 -3.77 -6.96
N GLN A 28 -14.02 -4.36 -7.42
CA GLN A 28 -12.69 -3.90 -7.05
C GLN A 28 -12.41 -2.47 -7.51
N ALA A 29 -12.88 -2.07 -8.70
CA ALA A 29 -12.77 -0.71 -9.19
C ALA A 29 -13.58 0.27 -8.32
N LYS A 30 -14.80 -0.12 -7.92
CA LYS A 30 -15.64 0.66 -7.01
C LYS A 30 -15.00 0.82 -5.63
N ASN A 31 -14.49 -0.27 -5.05
CA ASN A 31 -13.76 -0.27 -3.78
C ASN A 31 -12.52 0.64 -3.85
N SER A 32 -11.79 0.60 -4.97
CA SER A 32 -10.65 1.49 -5.17
C SER A 32 -11.05 2.96 -5.20
N THR A 33 -12.16 3.33 -5.83
CA THR A 33 -12.65 4.72 -5.84
C THR A 33 -13.12 5.16 -4.45
N PHE A 34 -13.82 4.27 -3.72
CA PHE A 34 -14.28 4.54 -2.37
C PHE A 34 -13.11 4.80 -1.40
N ALA A 35 -12.08 3.94 -1.44
CA ALA A 35 -10.93 4.05 -0.55
C ALA A 35 -9.92 5.14 -0.98
N MET A 36 -9.79 5.41 -2.27
CA MET A 36 -8.89 6.43 -2.84
C MET A 36 -9.68 7.44 -3.71
N PRO A 37 -10.51 8.29 -3.09
CA PRO A 37 -11.37 9.22 -3.83
C PRO A 37 -10.52 10.22 -4.62
N GLN A 38 -10.87 10.49 -5.88
CA GLN A 38 -10.14 11.47 -6.69
C GLN A 38 -10.40 12.91 -6.22
N GLU A 39 -11.60 13.17 -5.71
CA GLU A 39 -12.06 14.48 -5.27
C GLU A 39 -12.68 14.38 -3.88
N ASN A 40 -12.73 15.50 -3.15
CA ASN A 40 -13.46 15.66 -1.88
C ASN A 40 -13.08 14.71 -0.72
N GLY A 41 -11.98 13.97 -0.81
CA GLY A 41 -11.48 13.20 0.33
C GLY A 41 -10.60 14.05 1.26
N ALA A 42 -10.56 13.70 2.55
CA ALA A 42 -9.91 14.50 3.59
C ALA A 42 -8.38 14.59 3.49
N LEU A 43 -7.72 13.58 2.93
CA LEU A 43 -6.28 13.58 2.65
C LEU A 43 -6.04 14.01 1.21
N ASP A 44 -4.87 14.56 0.86
CA ASP A 44 -4.54 14.77 -0.56
C ASP A 44 -4.15 13.44 -1.27
N ALA A 45 -4.04 13.48 -2.59
CA ALA A 45 -3.72 12.30 -3.39
C ALA A 45 -2.33 11.72 -3.05
N GLU A 46 -1.36 12.60 -2.80
CA GLU A 46 0.01 12.24 -2.44
C GLU A 46 0.05 11.44 -1.14
N SER A 47 -0.56 11.97 -0.08
CA SER A 47 -0.62 11.35 1.25
C SER A 47 -1.26 9.96 1.18
N ARG A 48 -2.34 9.81 0.42
CA ARG A 48 -3.00 8.50 0.25
C ARG A 48 -2.09 7.49 -0.45
N ILE A 49 -1.31 7.91 -1.45
CA ILE A 49 -0.34 7.04 -2.13
C ILE A 49 0.77 6.63 -1.16
N LEU A 50 1.30 7.56 -0.38
CA LEU A 50 2.37 7.27 0.59
C LEU A 50 1.88 6.34 1.72
N ILE A 51 0.67 6.55 2.23
CA ILE A 51 0.04 5.65 3.21
C ILE A 51 -0.08 4.24 2.62
N TYR A 52 -0.63 4.11 1.41
CA TYR A 52 -0.79 2.79 0.79
C TYR A 52 0.56 2.16 0.45
N LEU A 53 1.56 2.92 0.01
CA LEU A 53 2.92 2.42 -0.19
C LEU A 53 3.51 1.88 1.12
N GLY A 54 3.35 2.60 2.23
CA GLY A 54 3.80 2.17 3.55
C GLY A 54 3.16 0.84 3.98
N ILE A 55 1.84 0.70 3.78
CA ILE A 55 1.11 -0.54 4.03
C ILE A 55 1.65 -1.67 3.15
N ALA A 56 1.81 -1.43 1.85
CA ALA A 56 2.28 -2.44 0.90
C ALA A 56 3.69 -2.95 1.23
N LEU A 57 4.58 -2.07 1.68
CA LEU A 57 5.92 -2.41 2.17
C LEU A 57 5.85 -3.26 3.45
N ALA A 58 5.06 -2.83 4.44
CA ALA A 58 4.94 -3.54 5.71
C ALA A 58 4.30 -4.94 5.55
N THR A 59 3.39 -5.12 4.60
CA THR A 59 2.73 -6.41 4.32
C THR A 59 3.44 -7.25 3.26
N GLY A 60 4.53 -6.77 2.66
CA GLY A 60 5.31 -7.51 1.66
C GLY A 60 4.60 -7.76 0.33
N SER A 61 3.71 -6.87 -0.11
CA SER A 61 2.96 -7.04 -1.36
C SER A 61 3.66 -6.40 -2.55
N ASN A 62 4.45 -7.17 -3.30
CA ASN A 62 5.20 -6.68 -4.48
C ASN A 62 4.30 -6.00 -5.51
N THR A 63 3.13 -6.58 -5.80
CA THR A 63 2.16 -5.99 -6.75
C THR A 63 1.64 -4.63 -6.26
N CYS A 64 1.35 -4.48 -4.96
CA CYS A 64 0.91 -3.19 -4.42
C CYS A 64 2.04 -2.17 -4.37
N ILE A 65 3.27 -2.61 -4.07
CA ILE A 65 4.48 -1.76 -4.11
C ILE A 65 4.67 -1.20 -5.51
N GLU A 66 4.67 -2.04 -6.55
CA GLU A 66 4.78 -1.61 -7.94
C GLU A 66 3.64 -0.66 -8.34
N ALA A 67 2.40 -0.94 -7.94
CA ALA A 67 1.25 -0.07 -8.22
C ALA A 67 1.45 1.33 -7.63
N MET A 68 1.85 1.41 -6.36
CA MET A 68 2.01 2.69 -5.68
C MET A 68 3.23 3.46 -6.18
N MET A 69 4.32 2.77 -6.54
CA MET A 69 5.48 3.39 -7.18
C MET A 69 5.13 3.98 -8.55
N ASN A 70 4.32 3.29 -9.36
CA ASN A 70 3.85 3.82 -10.63
C ASN A 70 2.95 5.05 -10.45
N LYS A 71 2.03 5.02 -9.48
CA LYS A 71 1.22 6.20 -9.15
C LYS A 71 2.06 7.37 -8.65
N ALA A 72 3.05 7.11 -7.80
CA ALA A 72 3.95 8.12 -7.28
C ALA A 72 4.74 8.80 -8.40
N LYS A 73 5.20 8.01 -9.39
CA LYS A 73 5.86 8.51 -10.60
C LYS A 73 4.92 9.39 -11.44
N THR A 74 3.68 8.96 -11.68
CA THR A 74 2.68 9.74 -12.43
C THR A 74 2.30 11.05 -11.73
N GLN A 75 2.31 11.08 -10.40
CA GLN A 75 2.01 12.29 -9.62
C GLN A 75 3.26 13.12 -9.26
N HIS A 76 4.42 12.75 -9.80
CA HIS A 76 5.69 13.44 -9.53
C HIS A 76 6.01 13.59 -8.03
N ILE A 77 5.65 12.59 -7.22
CA ILE A 77 5.95 12.59 -5.79
C ILE A 77 7.47 12.60 -5.59
N ALA A 78 7.95 13.51 -4.75
CA ALA A 78 9.37 13.69 -4.48
C ALA A 78 10.01 12.40 -3.93
N LYS A 79 11.23 12.10 -4.40
CA LYS A 79 12.02 10.93 -3.97
C LYS A 79 12.19 10.88 -2.45
N GLU A 80 12.36 12.03 -1.83
CA GLU A 80 12.57 12.20 -0.39
C GLU A 80 11.37 11.68 0.40
N LYS A 81 10.14 11.99 -0.05
CA LYS A 81 8.89 11.52 0.57
C LYS A 81 8.73 10.01 0.48
N ILE A 82 9.12 9.42 -0.66
CA ILE A 82 9.11 7.96 -0.86
C ILE A 82 10.12 7.28 0.08
N LEU A 83 11.34 7.82 0.16
CA LEU A 83 12.39 7.29 1.05
C LEU A 83 12.01 7.41 2.53
N GLU A 84 11.36 8.52 2.91
CA GLU A 84 10.83 8.69 4.26
C GLU A 84 9.73 7.68 4.57
N THR A 85 8.81 7.45 3.63
CA THR A 85 7.76 6.42 3.75
C THR A 85 8.35 5.02 3.97
N PHE A 86 9.41 4.66 3.23
CA PHE A 86 10.13 3.41 3.46
C PHE A 86 10.74 3.32 4.87
N LYS A 87 11.39 4.39 5.35
CA LYS A 87 11.96 4.43 6.70
C LYS A 87 10.88 4.26 7.76
N ILE A 88 9.73 4.90 7.57
CA ILE A 88 8.55 4.78 8.45
C ILE A 88 8.05 3.33 8.47
N ALA A 89 7.84 2.70 7.31
CA ALA A 89 7.38 1.30 7.23
C ALA A 89 8.37 0.33 7.91
N ARG A 90 9.67 0.50 7.67
CA ARG A 90 10.73 -0.28 8.34
C ARG A 90 10.69 -0.11 9.86
N TYR A 91 10.54 1.12 10.33
CA TYR A 91 10.47 1.42 11.76
C TYR A 91 9.20 0.87 12.41
N ALA A 92 8.06 0.93 11.72
CA ALA A 92 6.80 0.36 12.19
C ALA A 92 6.93 -1.16 12.44
N GLU A 93 7.56 -1.89 11.51
CA GLU A 93 7.82 -3.33 11.69
C GLU A 93 8.78 -3.62 12.85
N ALA A 94 9.86 -2.84 13.00
CA ALA A 94 10.75 -2.97 14.15
C ALA A 94 10.04 -2.69 15.49
N SER A 95 9.15 -1.69 15.50
CA SER A 95 8.34 -1.34 16.67
C SER A 95 7.35 -2.45 17.02
N ARG A 96 6.76 -3.12 16.01
CA ARG A 96 5.90 -4.29 16.21
C ARG A 96 6.66 -5.44 16.87
N VAL A 97 7.91 -5.70 16.48
CA VAL A 97 8.76 -6.72 17.14
C VAL A 97 8.96 -6.39 18.61
N LEU A 98 9.30 -5.14 18.94
CA LEU A 98 9.46 -4.70 20.32
C LEU A 98 8.14 -4.80 21.11
N GLY A 99 7.03 -4.36 20.53
CA GLY A 99 5.71 -4.42 21.16
C GLY A 99 5.27 -5.85 21.47
N ASN A 100 5.67 -6.82 20.64
CA ASN A 100 5.39 -8.24 20.86
C ASN A 100 6.31 -8.91 21.90
N ALA A 101 7.29 -8.19 22.46
CA ALA A 101 8.28 -8.75 23.38
C ALA A 101 7.84 -8.75 24.86
N GLU A 102 6.62 -8.32 25.18
CA GLU A 102 6.11 -8.23 26.56
C GLU A 102 6.34 -9.53 27.34
N THR A 103 5.87 -10.66 26.83
CA THR A 103 6.04 -11.97 27.46
C THR A 103 7.51 -12.36 27.65
N VAL A 104 8.39 -11.96 26.72
CA VAL A 104 9.84 -12.23 26.83
C VAL A 104 10.41 -11.49 28.03
N PHE A 105 10.10 -10.20 28.16
CA PHE A 105 10.60 -9.37 29.26
C PHE A 105 10.01 -9.78 30.61
N GLU A 106 8.72 -10.10 30.66
CA GLU A 106 8.07 -10.61 31.88
C GLU A 106 8.71 -11.90 32.39
N HIS A 107 9.13 -12.80 31.49
CA HIS A 107 9.79 -14.04 31.88
C HIS A 107 11.19 -13.79 32.45
N LEU A 108 11.97 -12.92 31.80
CA LEU A 108 13.34 -12.59 32.23
C LEU A 108 13.39 -11.86 33.58
N LEU A 109 12.39 -11.03 33.89
CA LEU A 109 12.31 -10.32 35.19
C LEU A 109 12.00 -11.25 36.38
N LYS A 110 11.53 -12.47 36.12
CA LYS A 110 11.18 -13.46 37.16
C LYS A 110 12.28 -14.52 37.36
N GLN A 111 13.38 -14.46 36.61
CA GLN A 111 14.58 -15.29 36.79
C GLN A 111 15.51 -14.68 37.84
#